data_AF-A0A944MIL9-F1
#
_entry.id   AF-A0A944MIL9-F1
#
_cell.length_a   1.000
_cell.length_b   1.000
_cell.length_c   1.000
_cell.angle_alpha   90.00
_cell.angle_beta   90.00
_cell.angle_gamma   90.00
#
_symmetry.space_group_name_H-M   'P 1'
#
loop_
_entity.id
_entity.type
_entity.pdbx_description
1 polymer ?
#
loop_
_entity_poly.entity_id
_entity_poly.type
_entity_poly.pdbx_seq_one_letter_code
_entity_poly.pdbx_strand_id
1 'polypeptide(L)'
;MANYGNYGVIVLSPGTTLGTNRIRTGIPGVGDDIIDKGRFPGHPHSLPNQIVVEWQLAKLSDCGSIIKRKSYEYKTKDEKVYARKEDCTWTPLEGKVYRKVFDLKEIQNSEIARRAGERIRFGSKRVMTIMFIFRDDEVEMRVGGFASNSLS
;
A
#
# COMPACT_ATOMS: atom_id res chain seq x y z
N MET A 1 22.68 4.03 -1.41
CA MET A 1 21.57 4.99 -1.61
C MET A 1 20.54 4.29 -2.46
N ALA A 2 19.34 4.07 -1.95
CA ALA A 2 18.29 3.40 -2.71
C ALA A 2 17.67 4.37 -3.74
N ASN A 3 17.53 3.89 -4.97
CA ASN A 3 17.40 4.69 -6.19
C ASN A 3 15.92 4.86 -6.55
N TYR A 4 15.14 5.41 -5.61
CA TYR A 4 13.66 5.47 -5.61
C TYR A 4 13.04 6.40 -6.68
N GLY A 5 13.72 6.65 -7.79
CA GLY A 5 13.26 7.55 -8.85
C GLY A 5 13.02 6.90 -10.22
N ASN A 6 13.43 5.65 -10.45
CA ASN A 6 13.48 5.07 -11.80
C ASN A 6 12.58 3.86 -12.04
N TYR A 7 12.00 3.27 -10.99
CA TYR A 7 11.25 2.02 -11.08
C TYR A 7 9.90 2.14 -10.37
N GLY A 8 8.83 1.66 -10.98
CA GLY A 8 7.54 1.48 -10.34
C GLY A 8 7.20 0.01 -10.12
N VAL A 9 6.12 -0.25 -9.40
CA VAL A 9 5.69 -1.61 -9.07
C VAL A 9 4.39 -1.97 -9.81
N ILE A 10 4.35 -3.18 -10.39
CA ILE A 10 3.14 -3.77 -10.97
C ILE A 10 2.71 -4.91 -10.06
N VAL A 11 1.49 -4.85 -9.53
CA VAL A 11 0.96 -5.94 -8.71
C VAL A 11 0.27 -7.00 -9.57
N LEU A 12 0.66 -8.25 -9.32
CA LEU A 12 0.29 -9.41 -10.11
C LEU A 12 -0.74 -10.32 -9.41
N SER A 13 -1.05 -10.05 -8.13
CA SER A 13 -1.85 -10.93 -7.27
C SER A 13 -3.15 -11.44 -7.93
N PRO A 14 -3.40 -12.77 -7.95
CA PRO A 14 -4.66 -13.34 -8.42
C PRO A 14 -5.70 -13.33 -7.30
N GLY A 15 -6.96 -13.06 -7.65
CA GLY A 15 -8.13 -13.51 -6.87
C GLY A 15 -8.66 -12.63 -5.74
N THR A 16 -8.15 -11.42 -5.52
CA THR A 16 -8.79 -10.49 -4.55
C THR A 16 -8.81 -9.07 -5.07
N THR A 17 -9.83 -8.74 -5.88
CA THR A 17 -10.39 -7.39 -6.17
C THR A 17 -9.46 -6.25 -6.60
N LEU A 18 -8.15 -6.46 -6.63
CA LEU A 18 -7.17 -5.55 -7.17
C LEU A 18 -6.88 -6.07 -8.57
N GLY A 19 -7.43 -5.43 -9.59
CA GLY A 19 -6.92 -5.60 -10.95
C GLY A 19 -5.44 -5.25 -11.00
N THR A 20 -4.82 -5.41 -12.16
CA THR A 20 -3.40 -5.09 -12.41
C THR A 20 -3.13 -3.59 -12.15
N ASN A 21 -2.97 -3.23 -10.89
CA ASN A 21 -2.76 -1.86 -10.46
C ASN A 21 -1.27 -1.56 -10.53
N ARG A 22 -0.94 -0.50 -11.28
CA ARG A 22 0.41 0.07 -11.34
C ARG A 22 0.57 1.05 -10.19
N ILE A 23 1.61 0.87 -9.37
CA ILE A 23 1.91 1.74 -8.23
C ILE A 23 3.11 2.61 -8.58
N ARG A 24 2.96 3.93 -8.42
CA ARG A 24 3.92 4.98 -8.78
C ARG A 24 4.94 5.19 -7.66
N THR A 25 6.20 5.39 -8.04
CA THR A 25 7.33 5.73 -7.17
C THR A 25 6.98 6.72 -6.05
N GLY A 26 7.19 6.30 -4.81
CA GLY A 26 7.14 7.12 -3.59
C GLY A 26 8.51 7.33 -2.91
N ILE A 27 8.58 8.26 -1.95
CA ILE A 27 9.75 8.40 -1.05
C ILE A 27 9.52 7.51 0.18
N PRO A 28 10.58 6.84 0.70
CA PRO A 28 10.57 6.20 2.01
C PRO A 28 9.96 7.09 3.11
N GLY A 29 8.78 6.70 3.60
CA GLY A 29 8.08 7.39 4.68
C GLY A 29 7.02 8.41 4.25
N VAL A 30 6.90 8.76 2.96
CA VAL A 30 5.77 9.57 2.44
C VAL A 30 5.31 9.01 1.10
N GLY A 31 4.18 8.29 1.13
CA GLY A 31 3.54 7.82 -0.09
C GLY A 31 4.40 6.86 -0.90
N ASP A 32 5.22 6.03 -0.21
CA ASP A 32 5.73 4.76 -0.73
C ASP A 32 4.64 4.08 -1.55
N ASP A 33 5.02 3.26 -2.53
CA ASP A 33 4.08 2.54 -3.38
C ASP A 33 3.08 1.77 -2.49
N ILE A 34 1.91 2.36 -2.23
CA ILE A 34 0.94 1.87 -1.24
C ILE A 34 -0.24 1.26 -1.97
N ILE A 35 -0.55 0.02 -1.61
CA ILE A 35 -1.84 -0.59 -1.89
C ILE A 35 -2.62 -0.74 -0.60
N ASP A 36 -3.81 -0.13 -0.55
CA ASP A 36 -4.80 -0.39 0.50
C ASP A 36 -5.63 -1.62 0.11
N LYS A 37 -5.41 -2.73 0.81
CA LYS A 37 -6.30 -3.87 0.80
C LYS A 37 -7.45 -3.57 1.75
N GLY A 38 -8.57 -3.17 1.15
CA GLY A 38 -9.95 -3.38 1.62
C GLY A 38 -10.28 -2.84 3.01
N ARG A 39 -11.48 -2.29 3.16
CA ARG A 39 -12.03 -2.04 4.50
C ARG A 39 -12.54 -3.37 5.03
N PHE A 40 -12.10 -3.76 6.21
CA PHE A 40 -12.64 -4.90 6.95
C PHE A 40 -13.57 -4.37 8.04
N PRO A 41 -14.89 -4.21 7.77
CA PRO A 41 -15.86 -3.67 8.71
C PRO A 41 -16.40 -4.73 9.69
N GLY A 42 -15.86 -5.95 9.69
CA GLY A 42 -16.30 -7.06 10.53
C GLY A 42 -15.22 -7.48 11.54
N HIS A 43 -15.62 -8.36 12.47
CA HIS A 43 -14.76 -9.05 13.45
C HIS A 43 -13.51 -9.68 12.76
N PRO A 44 -12.42 -10.03 13.48
CA PRO A 44 -11.20 -10.65 12.93
C PRO A 44 -11.41 -11.83 11.98
N HIS A 45 -12.56 -12.51 12.04
CA HIS A 45 -12.96 -13.58 11.12
C HIS A 45 -13.10 -13.16 9.65
N SER A 46 -13.20 -11.85 9.36
CA SER A 46 -13.22 -11.32 7.99
C SER A 46 -11.83 -11.24 7.34
N LEU A 47 -10.75 -11.40 8.11
CA LEU A 47 -9.40 -11.47 7.59
C LEU A 47 -9.06 -12.91 7.14
N PRO A 48 -8.47 -13.10 5.95
CA PRO A 48 -7.89 -14.39 5.59
C PRO A 48 -6.71 -14.73 6.52
N ASN A 49 -6.35 -16.00 6.62
CA ASN A 49 -5.20 -16.42 7.45
C ASN A 49 -3.85 -15.95 6.87
N GLN A 50 -3.79 -15.75 5.56
CA GLN A 50 -2.60 -15.28 4.89
C GLN A 50 -2.96 -14.42 3.68
N ILE A 51 -2.04 -13.54 3.29
CA ILE A 51 -2.11 -12.82 2.01
C ILE A 51 -0.85 -13.10 1.22
N VAL A 52 -1.01 -13.48 -0.04
CA VAL A 52 0.08 -13.60 -1.01
C VAL A 52 0.13 -12.32 -1.83
N VAL A 53 1.25 -11.62 -1.76
CA VAL A 53 1.53 -10.43 -2.55
C VAL A 53 2.59 -10.79 -3.58
N GLU A 54 2.23 -10.65 -4.86
CA GLU A 54 3.13 -10.85 -5.99
C GLU A 54 3.24 -9.55 -6.76
N TRP A 55 4.46 -9.15 -7.09
CA TRP A 55 4.71 -7.91 -7.81
C TRP A 55 5.93 -8.01 -8.72
N GLN A 56 5.95 -7.17 -9.74
CA GLN A 56 7.03 -7.06 -10.69
C GLN A 56 7.53 -5.62 -10.75
N LEU A 57 8.85 -5.45 -10.77
CA LEU A 57 9.44 -4.14 -11.02
C LEU A 57 9.28 -3.74 -12.48
N ALA A 58 8.97 -2.47 -12.71
CA ALA A 58 8.86 -1.88 -14.03
C ALA A 58 9.77 -0.66 -14.14
N LYS A 59 10.53 -0.57 -15.22
CA LYS A 59 11.24 0.65 -15.58
C LYS A 59 10.24 1.69 -16.05
N LEU A 60 10.39 2.92 -15.56
CA LEU A 60 9.61 4.06 -16.00
C LEU A 60 10.36 4.82 -17.10
N SER A 61 9.74 4.99 -18.27
CA SER A 61 10.24 5.84 -19.36
C SER A 61 9.15 6.78 -19.88
N ASP A 62 9.53 7.76 -20.70
CA ASP A 62 8.61 8.62 -21.46
C ASP A 62 7.51 9.29 -20.61
N CYS A 63 7.86 9.69 -19.39
CA CYS A 63 6.91 10.28 -18.45
C CYS A 63 6.45 11.65 -18.93
N GLY A 64 5.14 11.83 -19.10
CA GLY A 64 4.53 13.09 -19.52
C GLY A 64 4.70 14.22 -18.50
N SER A 65 4.80 13.91 -17.20
CA SER A 65 5.09 14.91 -16.18
C SER A 65 5.86 14.36 -14.98
N ILE A 66 6.62 15.26 -14.33
CA ILE A 66 7.28 15.00 -13.05
C ILE A 66 6.78 16.04 -12.06
N ILE A 67 5.84 15.64 -11.21
CA ILE A 67 5.31 16.49 -10.15
C ILE A 67 6.27 16.44 -8.97
N LYS A 68 6.97 17.55 -8.73
CA LYS A 68 7.71 17.74 -7.50
C LYS A 68 6.76 18.27 -6.44
N ARG A 69 6.63 17.61 -5.30
CA ARG A 69 6.06 18.28 -4.13
C ARG A 69 7.00 18.15 -2.95
N LYS A 70 6.81 19.05 -1.99
CA LYS A 70 7.62 19.14 -0.78
C LYS A 70 6.83 18.49 0.34
N SER A 71 7.42 17.53 1.04
CA SER A 71 6.85 17.01 2.27
C SER A 71 7.72 17.48 3.43
N TYR A 72 7.07 18.11 4.41
CA TYR A 72 7.70 18.43 5.68
C TYR A 72 7.53 17.23 6.60
N GLU A 73 8.65 16.58 6.94
CA GLU A 73 8.64 15.58 7.99
C GLU A 73 8.53 16.33 9.32
N TYR A 74 7.37 16.21 9.97
CA TYR A 74 6.94 17.03 11.12
C TYR A 74 7.92 17.03 12.32
N LYS A 75 8.90 16.13 12.33
CA LYS A 75 9.84 15.94 13.45
C LYS A 75 11.28 16.38 13.17
N THR A 76 11.71 16.50 11.92
CA THR A 76 13.13 16.69 11.58
C THR A 76 13.45 18.03 10.90
N LYS A 77 12.44 18.79 10.44
CA LYS A 77 12.62 20.01 9.61
C LYS A 77 13.42 19.78 8.31
N ASP A 78 13.77 18.54 7.98
CA ASP A 78 14.40 18.20 6.72
C ASP A 78 13.38 18.31 5.59
N GLU A 79 13.68 19.16 4.61
CA GLU A 79 12.86 19.30 3.42
C GLU A 79 13.10 18.11 2.49
N LYS A 80 12.14 17.17 2.47
CA LYS A 80 12.14 16.07 1.50
C LYS A 80 11.34 16.49 0.26
N VAL A 81 12.03 16.65 -0.86
CA VAL A 81 11.39 16.91 -2.17
C VAL A 81 11.07 15.57 -2.83
N TYR A 82 9.79 15.25 -2.96
CA TYR A 82 9.33 14.07 -3.68
C TYR A 82 9.01 14.40 -5.13
N ALA A 83 9.46 13.52 -6.02
CA ALA A 83 9.17 13.58 -7.44
C ALA A 83 8.25 12.41 -7.80
N ARG A 84 6.99 12.72 -8.11
CA ARG A 84 6.04 11.76 -8.65
C ARG A 84 6.07 11.83 -10.16
N LYS A 85 6.41 10.73 -10.81
CA LYS A 85 6.32 10.62 -12.27
C LYS A 85 4.90 10.19 -12.65
N GLU A 86 4.29 10.89 -13.60
CA GLU A 86 2.96 10.58 -14.12
C GLU A 86 3.03 10.31 -15.63
N ASP A 87 2.03 9.59 -16.14
CA ASP A 87 1.88 9.26 -17.57
C ASP A 87 3.15 8.67 -18.20
N CYS A 88 3.84 7.80 -17.45
CA CYS A 88 5.00 7.08 -17.95
C CYS A 88 4.59 5.84 -18.76
N THR A 89 5.47 5.43 -19.66
CA THR A 89 5.56 4.06 -20.13
C THR A 89 6.09 3.18 -19.01
N TRP A 90 5.44 2.03 -18.80
CA TRP A 90 5.81 1.04 -17.79
C TRP A 90 6.32 -0.19 -18.51
N THR A 91 7.64 -0.39 -18.47
CA THR A 91 8.27 -1.56 -19.09
C THR A 91 8.61 -2.55 -17.98
N PRO A 92 7.86 -3.66 -17.86
CA PRO A 92 8.17 -4.69 -16.87
C PRO A 92 9.60 -5.19 -17.05
N LEU A 93 10.33 -5.33 -15.94
CA LEU A 93 11.66 -5.90 -15.94
C LEU A 93 11.54 -7.42 -15.89
N GLU A 94 11.99 -8.09 -16.95
CA GLU A 94 12.02 -9.55 -17.01
C GLU A 94 12.87 -10.13 -15.87
N GLY A 95 12.38 -11.19 -15.24
CA GLY A 95 13.05 -11.85 -14.10
C GLY A 95 13.02 -11.07 -12.76
N LYS A 96 12.47 -9.85 -12.73
CA LYS A 96 12.29 -9.05 -11.49
C LYS A 96 10.88 -9.19 -10.94
N VAL A 97 10.46 -10.44 -10.76
CA VAL A 97 9.18 -10.82 -10.17
C VAL A 97 9.43 -11.32 -8.76
N TYR A 98 8.69 -10.77 -7.81
CA TYR A 98 8.86 -11.01 -6.39
C TYR A 98 7.54 -11.49 -5.79
N ARG A 99 7.67 -12.29 -4.74
CA ARG A 99 6.53 -12.87 -4.02
C ARG A 99 6.82 -12.85 -2.53
N LYS A 100 5.84 -12.42 -1.75
CA LYS A 100 5.88 -12.50 -0.29
C LYS A 100 4.55 -12.99 0.25
N VAL A 101 4.62 -13.91 1.21
CA VAL A 101 3.46 -14.39 1.95
C VAL A 101 3.47 -13.72 3.32
N PHE A 102 2.36 -13.10 3.69
CA PHE A 102 2.15 -12.52 5.00
C PHE A 102 1.19 -13.40 5.79
N ASP A 103 1.63 -13.90 6.95
CA ASP A 103 0.76 -14.54 7.93
C ASP A 103 -0.02 -13.45 8.67
N LEU A 104 -1.35 -13.58 8.70
CA LEU A 104 -2.24 -12.63 9.36
C LEU A 104 -2.72 -13.11 10.73
N LYS A 105 -2.31 -14.27 11.22
CA LYS A 105 -2.76 -14.81 12.52
C LYS A 105 -2.49 -13.85 13.68
N GLU A 106 -1.33 -13.21 13.68
CA GLU A 106 -1.01 -12.21 14.72
C GLU A 106 -1.91 -10.97 14.61
N ILE A 107 -2.23 -10.55 13.39
CA ILE A 107 -3.11 -9.40 13.13
C ILE A 107 -4.56 -9.73 13.50
N GLN A 108 -5.04 -10.94 13.23
CA GLN A 108 -6.36 -11.43 13.65
C GLN A 108 -6.54 -11.33 15.17
N ASN A 109 -5.46 -11.49 15.94
CA ASN A 109 -5.47 -11.37 17.40
C ASN A 109 -5.19 -9.94 17.91
N SER A 110 -4.92 -8.98 17.03
CA SER A 110 -4.61 -7.61 17.39
C SER A 110 -5.85 -6.84 17.87
N GLU A 111 -5.61 -5.79 18.68
CA GLU A 111 -6.69 -4.89 19.13
C GLU A 111 -7.43 -4.23 17.96
N ILE A 112 -6.70 -3.86 16.89
CA ILE A 112 -7.27 -3.23 15.70
C ILE A 112 -8.28 -4.16 15.03
N ALA A 113 -7.93 -5.45 14.87
CA ALA A 113 -8.83 -6.44 14.30
C ALA A 113 -10.05 -6.68 15.21
N ARG A 114 -9.84 -6.84 16.53
CA ARG A 114 -10.92 -7.03 17.50
C ARG A 114 -11.94 -5.89 17.48
N ARG A 115 -11.47 -4.65 17.30
CA ARG A 115 -12.31 -3.45 17.30
C ARG A 115 -12.94 -3.15 15.94
N ALA A 116 -12.55 -3.86 14.88
CA ALA A 116 -13.15 -3.70 13.57
C ALA A 116 -14.64 -4.10 13.62
N GLY A 117 -15.50 -3.24 13.06
CA GLY A 117 -16.94 -3.37 13.09
C GLY A 117 -17.65 -2.76 14.31
N GLU A 118 -16.91 -2.34 15.33
CA GLU A 118 -17.49 -1.64 16.49
C GLU A 118 -18.16 -0.34 16.04
N ARG A 119 -19.41 -0.12 16.47
CA ARG A 119 -20.13 1.14 16.25
C ARG A 119 -19.55 2.21 17.16
N ILE A 120 -19.25 3.39 16.60
CA ILE A 120 -18.68 4.50 17.35
C ILE A 120 -19.79 5.49 17.73
N ARG A 121 -20.34 6.23 16.76
CA ARG A 121 -21.49 7.16 16.87
C ARG A 121 -22.13 7.36 15.49
N PHE A 122 -23.41 7.75 15.43
CA PHE A 122 -24.14 8.14 14.20
C PHE A 122 -23.80 7.31 12.95
N GLY A 123 -24.13 6.01 12.96
CA GLY A 123 -23.92 5.16 11.79
C GLY A 123 -22.46 4.94 11.38
N SER A 124 -21.47 5.33 12.18
CA SER A 124 -20.06 5.06 11.88
C SER A 124 -19.58 3.77 12.56
N LYS A 125 -18.76 3.00 11.85
CA LYS A 125 -18.09 1.80 12.35
C LYS A 125 -16.57 1.97 12.30
N ARG A 126 -15.86 1.34 13.22
CA ARG A 126 -14.43 1.11 13.07
C ARG A 126 -14.19 0.15 11.91
N VAL A 127 -13.20 0.44 11.09
CA VAL A 127 -12.72 -0.47 10.06
C VAL A 127 -11.22 -0.62 10.20
N MET A 128 -10.76 -1.82 9.91
CA MET A 128 -9.34 -2.11 9.76
C MET A 128 -8.98 -2.04 8.27
N THR A 129 -7.76 -1.59 7.99
CA THR A 129 -7.16 -1.67 6.66
C THR A 129 -5.78 -2.29 6.72
N ILE A 130 -5.40 -2.97 5.64
CA ILE A 130 -4.06 -3.50 5.43
C ILE A 130 -3.43 -2.71 4.30
N MET A 131 -2.29 -2.10 4.56
CA MET A 131 -1.51 -1.35 3.57
C MET A 131 -0.23 -2.11 3.26
N PHE A 132 0.03 -2.35 1.97
CA PHE A 132 1.33 -2.84 1.51
C PHE A 132 2.18 -1.70 1.01
N ILE A 133 3.41 -1.62 1.48
CA ILE A 133 4.40 -0.59 1.17
C ILE A 133 5.52 -1.30 0.41
N PHE A 134 5.63 -1.04 -0.89
CA PHE A 134 6.67 -1.65 -1.71
C PHE A 134 7.94 -0.79 -1.76
N ARG A 135 9.10 -1.45 -1.70
CA ARG A 135 10.44 -0.88 -1.84
C ARG A 135 11.28 -1.80 -2.70
N ASP A 136 11.30 -1.55 -4.00
CA ASP A 136 11.98 -2.40 -4.98
C ASP A 136 11.57 -3.89 -4.82
N ASP A 137 12.48 -4.74 -4.34
CA ASP A 137 12.30 -6.17 -4.11
C ASP A 137 11.77 -6.52 -2.71
N GLU A 138 11.48 -5.52 -1.88
CA GLU A 138 10.88 -5.68 -0.56
C GLU A 138 9.44 -5.17 -0.53
N VAL A 139 8.63 -5.79 0.33
CA VAL A 139 7.31 -5.28 0.70
C VAL A 139 7.10 -5.39 2.21
N GLU A 140 6.66 -4.29 2.80
CA GLU A 140 6.27 -4.15 4.20
C GLU A 140 4.74 -4.10 4.28
N MET A 141 4.17 -4.72 5.31
CA MET A 141 2.74 -4.66 5.58
C MET A 141 2.50 -3.82 6.83
N ARG A 142 1.55 -2.88 6.74
CA ARG A 142 1.07 -2.08 7.87
C ARG A 142 -0.43 -2.27 8.05
N VAL A 143 -0.87 -2.21 9.30
CA VAL A 143 -2.28 -2.30 9.66
C VAL A 143 -2.71 -0.97 10.26
N GLY A 144 -3.84 -0.45 9.79
CA GLY A 144 -4.45 0.77 10.29
C GLY A 144 -5.86 0.52 10.81
N GLY A 145 -6.32 1.42 11.69
CA GLY A 145 -7.72 1.47 12.12
C GLY A 145 -8.28 2.88 11.98
N PHE A 146 -9.44 3.03 11.35
CA PHE A 146 -10.12 4.31 11.23
C PHE A 146 -11.64 4.19 11.36
N ALA A 147 -12.31 5.32 11.58
CA ALA A 147 -13.77 5.40 11.52
C ALA A 147 -14.23 5.51 10.06
N SER A 148 -15.14 4.64 9.64
CA SER A 148 -15.82 4.72 8.35
C SER A 148 -17.33 4.80 8.55
N ASN A 149 -18.03 5.59 7.75
CA ASN A 149 -19.49 5.61 7.73
C ASN A 149 -20.02 4.24 7.27
N SER A 150 -21.09 3.72 7.88
CA SER A 150 -21.61 2.36 7.65
C SER A 150 -22.49 2.22 6.40
N LEU A 151 -22.42 3.16 5.45
CA LEU A 151 -23.22 3.16 4.22
C LEU A 151 -22.47 2.61 2.99
N SER A 152 -21.23 2.11 3.17
CA SER A 152 -20.46 1.43 2.12
C SER A 152 -20.40 -0.07 2.34
#